data_AF-A0A1Y1CNG3-F1
#
_entry.id   AF-A0A1Y1CNG3-F1
#
_cell.length_a   1.000
_cell.length_b   1.000
_cell.length_c   1.000
_cell.angle_alpha   90.00
_cell.angle_beta   90.00
_cell.angle_gamma   90.00
#
_symmetry.space_group_name_H-M   'P 1'
#
loop_
_entity.id
_entity.type
_entity.pdbx_description
1 polymer ?
#
loop_
_entity_poly.entity_id
_entity_poly.type
_entity_poly.pdbx_seq_one_letter_code
_entity_poly.pdbx_strand_id
1 'polypeptide(L)'
;MDIDMLDVLVNVFRRDYPISLRIRDIQRARTGIPPIMLEKALTFLVSEKILICPDKDSYELNPDIYRDIEAHYGYGNYIRSLQEEKKKKQDYNDISFEKLNNDAKIARWQTKTFWPVFIFGIIGGVFGVISFIMQVSENKETKQGQQVNQPTIKSKADSTEIIKAKKSLEVKDEKAIL
;
A
#
# COMPACT_ATOMS: atom_id res chain seq x y z
N MET A 1 19.19 -17.48 -19.59
CA MET A 1 19.26 -18.24 -20.85
C MET A 1 19.55 -17.22 -21.93
N ASP A 2 20.54 -17.48 -22.77
CA ASP A 2 20.97 -16.50 -23.77
C ASP A 2 19.96 -16.41 -24.92
N ILE A 3 19.60 -15.19 -25.33
CA ILE A 3 18.60 -14.94 -26.37
C ILE A 3 19.15 -15.39 -27.73
N ASP A 4 20.45 -15.21 -27.96
CA ASP A 4 21.12 -15.58 -29.20
C ASP A 4 21.08 -17.10 -29.42
N MET A 5 21.19 -17.88 -28.34
CA MET A 5 21.06 -19.34 -28.38
C MET A 5 19.65 -19.78 -28.78
N LEU A 6 18.62 -19.10 -28.28
CA LEU A 6 17.23 -19.39 -28.62
C LEU A 6 16.92 -19.04 -30.09
N ASP A 7 17.50 -17.95 -30.59
CA ASP A 7 17.36 -17.54 -31.99
C ASP A 7 18.00 -18.58 -32.94
N VAL A 8 19.20 -19.09 -32.61
CA VAL A 8 19.84 -20.19 -33.34
C VAL A 8 18.95 -21.44 -33.37
N LEU A 9 18.40 -21.83 -32.22
CA LEU A 9 17.52 -22.99 -32.09
C LEU A 9 16.26 -22.85 -32.96
N VAL A 10 15.59 -21.71 -32.90
CA VAL A 10 14.39 -21.48 -33.71
C VAL A 10 14.70 -21.36 -35.19
N ASN A 11 15.85 -20.81 -35.57
CA ASN A 11 16.29 -20.81 -36.97
C ASN A 11 16.51 -22.24 -37.49
N VAL A 12 16.95 -23.19 -36.65
CA VAL A 12 17.01 -24.62 -37.01
C VAL A 12 15.60 -25.18 -37.25
N PHE A 13 14.66 -24.93 -36.33
CA PHE A 13 13.26 -25.36 -36.51
C PHE A 13 12.56 -24.70 -37.71
N ARG A 14 12.94 -23.47 -38.06
CA ARG A 14 12.39 -22.74 -39.19
C ARG A 14 12.88 -23.28 -40.53
N ARG A 15 14.15 -23.70 -40.62
CA ARG A 15 14.74 -24.22 -41.86
C ARG A 15 14.09 -25.52 -42.32
N ASP A 16 13.80 -26.40 -41.38
CA ASP A 16 13.32 -27.75 -41.67
C ASP A 16 11.79 -27.89 -41.51
N TYR A 17 11.05 -26.77 -41.47
CA TYR A 17 9.59 -26.79 -41.38
C TYR A 17 8.95 -27.45 -42.62
N PRO A 18 7.93 -28.32 -42.47
CA PRO A 18 7.18 -28.70 -41.26
C PRO A 18 7.58 -30.08 -40.71
N ILE A 19 8.88 -30.33 -40.50
CA ILE A 19 9.35 -31.64 -40.01
C ILE A 19 9.53 -31.58 -38.48
N SER A 20 8.88 -32.51 -37.79
CA SER A 20 9.14 -32.80 -36.38
C SER A 20 10.63 -33.09 -36.17
N LEU A 21 11.33 -32.24 -35.43
CA LEU A 21 12.77 -32.38 -35.23
C LEU A 21 13.02 -33.17 -33.95
N ARG A 22 13.81 -34.24 -34.05
CA ARG A 22 14.25 -34.99 -32.87
C ARG A 22 15.44 -34.31 -32.22
N ILE A 23 15.60 -34.50 -30.91
CA ILE A 23 16.76 -33.97 -30.15
C ILE A 23 18.09 -34.36 -30.82
N ARG A 24 18.19 -35.60 -31.30
CA ARG A 24 19.38 -36.12 -31.98
C ARG A 24 19.71 -35.36 -33.28
N ASP A 25 18.69 -34.90 -34.00
CA ASP A 25 18.86 -34.18 -35.25
C ASP A 25 19.30 -32.73 -34.97
N ILE A 26 18.75 -32.12 -33.92
CA ILE A 26 19.16 -30.78 -33.45
C ILE A 26 20.61 -30.80 -32.94
N GLN A 27 21.03 -31.86 -32.24
CA GLN A 27 22.42 -32.05 -31.82
C GLN A 27 23.36 -32.25 -33.02
N ARG A 28 22.90 -32.95 -34.07
CA ARG A 28 23.67 -33.14 -35.31
C ARG A 28 23.79 -31.89 -36.15
N ALA A 29 22.86 -30.94 -36.04
CA ALA A 29 22.87 -29.68 -36.78
C ALA A 29 24.04 -28.75 -36.43
N ARG A 30 25.01 -29.19 -35.59
CA ARG A 30 26.22 -28.44 -35.19
C ARG A 30 25.90 -27.02 -34.72
N THR A 31 24.86 -26.89 -33.90
CA THR A 31 24.45 -25.61 -33.33
C THR A 31 25.50 -24.97 -32.41
N GLY A 32 26.53 -25.73 -32.01
CA GLY A 32 27.54 -25.28 -31.04
C GLY A 32 26.98 -25.21 -29.61
N ILE A 33 25.74 -25.64 -29.39
CA ILE A 33 25.05 -25.56 -28.11
C ILE A 33 25.37 -26.83 -27.29
N PRO A 34 25.88 -26.69 -26.04
CA PRO A 34 26.08 -27.83 -25.16
C PRO A 34 24.78 -28.60 -24.90
N PRO A 35 24.78 -29.95 -24.83
CA PRO A 35 23.56 -30.75 -24.65
C PRO A 35 22.71 -30.35 -23.43
N ILE A 36 23.35 -30.02 -22.31
CA ILE A 36 22.68 -29.59 -21.07
C ILE A 36 21.94 -28.25 -21.29
N MET A 37 22.53 -27.34 -22.06
CA MET A 37 21.91 -26.06 -22.39
C MET A 37 20.77 -26.23 -23.40
N LEU A 38 20.93 -27.15 -24.34
CA LEU A 38 19.93 -27.51 -25.33
C LEU A 38 18.65 -28.03 -24.67
N GLU A 39 18.75 -28.98 -23.74
CA GLU A 39 17.58 -29.51 -23.02
C GLU A 39 16.86 -28.42 -22.22
N LYS A 40 17.61 -27.56 -21.52
CA LYS A 40 17.03 -26.42 -20.82
C LYS A 40 16.30 -25.49 -21.78
N ALA A 41 16.91 -25.20 -22.93
CA ALA A 41 16.32 -24.34 -23.95
C ALA A 41 15.04 -24.94 -24.52
N LEU A 42 15.04 -26.21 -24.91
CA LEU A 42 13.85 -26.91 -25.39
C LEU A 42 12.74 -26.93 -24.33
N THR A 43 13.09 -27.21 -23.08
CA THR A 43 12.12 -27.18 -21.97
C THR A 43 11.52 -25.80 -21.78
N PHE A 44 12.33 -24.75 -21.83
CA PHE A 44 11.86 -23.37 -21.78
C PHE A 44 10.91 -23.06 -22.95
N LEU A 45 11.31 -23.40 -24.16
CA LEU A 45 10.53 -23.19 -25.37
C LEU A 45 9.17 -23.92 -25.35
N VAL A 46 9.12 -25.13 -24.82
CA VAL A 46 7.86 -25.86 -24.59
C VAL A 46 7.01 -25.17 -23.51
N SER A 47 7.63 -24.73 -22.41
CA SER A 47 6.90 -24.05 -21.32
C SER A 47 6.26 -22.74 -21.75
N GLU A 48 6.89 -22.01 -22.68
CA GLU A 48 6.36 -20.80 -23.30
C GLU A 48 5.39 -21.10 -24.45
N LYS A 49 5.04 -22.38 -24.66
CA LYS A 49 4.15 -22.88 -25.72
C LYS A 49 4.65 -22.66 -27.15
N ILE A 50 5.94 -22.35 -27.30
CA ILE A 50 6.56 -22.02 -28.58
C ILE A 50 6.89 -23.28 -29.38
N LEU A 51 7.35 -24.30 -28.66
CA LEU A 51 7.45 -25.65 -29.19
C LEU A 51 6.31 -26.50 -28.66
N ILE A 52 5.80 -27.37 -29.52
CA ILE A 52 4.89 -28.46 -29.20
C ILE A 52 5.73 -29.75 -29.17
N CYS A 53 5.41 -30.63 -28.23
CA CYS A 53 6.08 -31.92 -28.07
C CYS A 53 5.06 -33.02 -28.41
N PRO A 54 4.90 -33.39 -29.70
CA PRO A 54 3.92 -34.41 -30.11
C PRO A 54 4.31 -35.80 -29.60
N ASP A 55 5.61 -36.14 -29.63
CA ASP A 55 6.21 -37.35 -29.06
C ASP A 55 7.36 -37.00 -28.10
N LYS A 56 7.71 -37.96 -27.23
CA LYS A 56 8.73 -37.83 -26.15
C LYS A 56 10.08 -37.23 -26.58
N ASP A 57 10.48 -37.42 -27.83
CA ASP A 57 11.79 -37.00 -28.35
C ASP A 57 11.69 -36.05 -29.55
N SER A 58 10.50 -35.55 -29.88
CA SER A 58 10.26 -34.70 -31.06
C SER A 58 9.69 -33.36 -30.66
N TYR A 59 10.14 -32.31 -31.34
CA TYR A 59 9.66 -30.96 -31.13
C TYR A 59 9.22 -30.36 -32.45
N GLU A 60 8.12 -29.63 -32.41
CA GLU A 60 7.56 -28.91 -33.55
C GLU A 60 7.34 -27.45 -33.17
N LEU A 61 7.52 -26.53 -34.12
CA LEU A 61 7.19 -25.13 -33.87
C LEU A 61 5.66 -24.97 -33.87
N ASN A 62 5.13 -24.32 -32.84
CA ASN A 62 3.71 -24.06 -32.74
C ASN A 62 3.25 -23.15 -33.89
N PRO A 63 2.33 -23.59 -34.77
CA PRO A 63 1.85 -22.80 -35.90
C PRO A 63 1.21 -21.48 -35.48
N ASP A 64 0.58 -21.43 -34.31
CA ASP A 64 -0.16 -20.26 -33.85
C ASP A 64 0.76 -19.07 -33.51
N ILE A 65 2.03 -19.35 -33.20
CA ILE A 65 3.00 -18.34 -32.74
C ILE A 65 3.77 -17.72 -33.90
N TYR A 66 3.69 -18.29 -35.11
CA TYR A 66 4.36 -17.72 -36.29
C TYR A 66 3.93 -16.28 -36.57
N ARG A 67 2.62 -16.02 -36.49
CA ARG A 67 2.06 -14.68 -36.70
C ARG A 67 2.60 -13.69 -35.66
N ASP A 68 2.74 -14.14 -34.42
CA ASP A 68 3.23 -13.29 -33.34
C ASP A 68 4.74 -13.05 -33.45
N ILE A 69 5.53 -14.04 -33.88
CA ILE A 69 6.96 -13.88 -34.15
C ILE A 69 7.21 -12.89 -35.30
N GLU A 70 6.42 -12.98 -36.38
CA GLU A 70 6.51 -12.04 -37.50
C GLU A 70 6.17 -10.61 -37.07
N ALA A 71 5.12 -10.44 -36.25
CA ALA A 71 4.73 -9.15 -35.71
C ALA A 71 5.82 -8.50 -34.86
N HIS A 72 6.71 -9.30 -34.25
CA HIS A 72 7.81 -8.83 -33.42
C HIS A 72 9.15 -8.73 -34.18
N TYR A 73 9.17 -8.82 -35.51
CA TYR A 73 10.40 -8.75 -36.32
C TYR A 73 11.44 -9.82 -35.94
N GLY A 74 10.97 -11.03 -35.60
CA GLY A 74 11.84 -12.17 -35.32
C GLY A 74 11.81 -12.65 -33.88
N TYR A 75 12.47 -13.78 -33.67
CA TYR A 75 12.27 -14.61 -32.49
C TYR A 75 12.87 -14.00 -31.22
N GLY A 76 14.09 -13.46 -31.32
CA GLY A 76 14.73 -12.79 -30.19
C GLY A 76 13.88 -11.65 -29.61
N ASN A 77 13.19 -10.89 -30.47
CA ASN A 77 12.31 -9.80 -30.05
C ASN A 77 11.00 -10.30 -29.45
N TYR A 78 10.44 -11.39 -29.96
CA TYR A 78 9.26 -12.03 -29.36
C TYR A 78 9.55 -12.57 -27.95
N ILE A 79 10.69 -13.26 -27.75
CA ILE A 79 11.09 -13.71 -26.42
C ILE A 79 11.33 -12.52 -25.48
N ARG A 80 11.92 -11.44 -25.99
CA ARG A 80 12.13 -10.21 -25.22
C ARG A 80 10.80 -9.59 -24.79
N SER A 81 9.82 -9.50 -25.68
CA SER A 81 8.49 -8.97 -25.34
C SER A 81 7.78 -9.84 -24.32
N LEU A 82 7.87 -11.17 -24.43
CA LEU A 82 7.34 -12.09 -23.41
C LEU A 82 7.99 -11.87 -22.03
N GLN A 83 9.30 -11.68 -21.98
CA GLN A 83 9.99 -11.39 -20.72
C GLN A 83 9.59 -10.03 -20.14
N GLU A 84 9.43 -9.01 -20.97
CA GLU A 84 8.97 -7.70 -20.55
C GLU A 84 7.53 -7.73 -20.04
N GLU A 85 6.63 -8.47 -20.68
CA GLU A 85 5.27 -8.65 -20.20
C GLU A 85 5.24 -9.37 -18.84
N LYS A 86 6.07 -10.39 -18.65
CA LYS A 86 6.18 -11.08 -17.35
C LYS A 86 6.67 -10.15 -16.26
N LYS A 87 7.70 -9.35 -16.54
CA LYS A 87 8.19 -8.32 -15.61
C LYS A 87 7.09 -7.31 -15.28
N LYS A 88 6.42 -6.76 -16.28
CA LYS A 88 5.29 -5.84 -16.08
C LYS A 88 4.20 -6.46 -15.22
N LYS A 89 3.77 -7.70 -15.50
CA LYS A 89 2.76 -8.41 -14.70
C LYS A 89 3.20 -8.61 -13.25
N GLN A 90 4.48 -8.92 -13.03
CA GLN A 90 5.04 -9.04 -11.70
C GLN A 90 5.05 -7.69 -10.97
N ASP A 91 5.51 -6.63 -11.63
CA ASP A 91 5.51 -5.27 -11.08
C ASP A 91 4.07 -4.81 -10.74
N TYR A 92 3.09 -5.08 -11.61
CA TYR A 92 1.68 -4.80 -11.34
C TYR A 92 1.16 -5.57 -10.13
N ASN A 93 1.53 -6.84 -9.98
CA ASN A 93 1.13 -7.65 -8.83
C ASN A 93 1.75 -7.10 -7.54
N ASP A 94 3.02 -6.72 -7.56
CA ASP A 94 3.71 -6.16 -6.41
C ASP A 94 3.11 -4.81 -5.99
N ILE A 95 2.84 -3.92 -6.94
CA ILE A 95 2.15 -2.64 -6.70
C ILE A 95 0.72 -2.89 -6.16
N SER A 96 0.00 -3.87 -6.72
CA SER A 96 -1.36 -4.19 -6.27
C SER A 96 -1.37 -4.71 -4.83
N PHE A 97 -0.37 -5.52 -4.46
CA PHE A 97 -0.22 -6.05 -3.11
C PHE A 97 0.16 -4.96 -2.11
N GLU A 98 1.08 -4.06 -2.49
CA GLU A 98 1.44 -2.91 -1.68
C GLU A 98 0.25 -1.97 -1.46
N LYS A 99 -0.53 -1.69 -2.51
CA LYS A 99 -1.77 -0.91 -2.41
C LYS A 99 -2.76 -1.57 -1.45
N LEU A 100 -2.99 -2.88 -1.58
CA LEU A 100 -3.90 -3.62 -0.70
C LEU A 100 -3.47 -3.54 0.77
N ASN A 101 -2.16 -3.62 1.04
CA ASN A 101 -1.61 -3.53 2.38
C ASN A 101 -1.72 -2.09 2.94
N ASN A 102 -1.50 -1.08 2.12
CA ASN A 102 -1.66 0.32 2.51
C ASN A 102 -3.12 0.68 2.79
N ASP A 103 -4.05 0.25 1.93
CA ASP A 103 -5.49 0.43 2.14
C ASP A 103 -5.95 -0.27 3.43
N ALA A 104 -5.45 -1.48 3.71
CA ALA A 104 -5.74 -2.19 4.96
C ALA A 104 -5.23 -1.45 6.21
N LYS A 105 -4.06 -0.80 6.13
CA LYS A 105 -3.52 0.03 7.23
C LYS A 105 -4.35 1.28 7.45
N ILE A 106 -4.75 1.97 6.36
CA ILE A 106 -5.60 3.16 6.43
C ILE A 106 -6.97 2.81 7.03
N ALA A 107 -7.58 1.69 6.63
CA ALA A 107 -8.86 1.24 7.18
C ALA A 107 -8.78 0.98 8.70
N ARG A 108 -7.67 0.43 9.20
CA ARG A 108 -7.42 0.25 10.64
C ARG A 108 -7.28 1.59 11.37
N TRP A 109 -6.61 2.56 10.76
CA TRP A 109 -6.48 3.91 11.32
C TRP A 109 -7.83 4.64 11.36
N GLN A 110 -8.60 4.60 10.28
CA GLN A 110 -9.95 5.16 10.21
C GLN A 110 -10.86 4.56 11.28
N THR A 111 -10.83 3.25 11.49
CA THR A 111 -11.65 2.61 12.53
C THR A 111 -11.26 3.08 13.93
N LYS A 112 -9.96 3.25 14.20
CA LYS A 112 -9.45 3.70 15.51
C LYS A 112 -9.78 5.17 15.80
N THR A 113 -9.78 6.05 14.80
CA THR A 113 -10.07 7.47 14.97
C THR A 113 -11.56 7.79 14.87
N PHE A 114 -12.33 7.01 14.11
CA PHE A 114 -13.77 7.20 13.94
C PHE A 114 -14.53 7.10 15.26
N TRP A 115 -14.31 6.05 16.05
CA TRP A 115 -15.09 5.81 17.28
C TRP A 115 -14.97 6.94 18.32
N PRO A 116 -13.76 7.42 18.67
CA PRO A 116 -13.64 8.56 19.58
C PRO A 116 -14.33 9.82 19.05
N VAL A 117 -14.08 10.19 17.78
CA VAL A 117 -14.66 11.40 17.17
C VAL A 117 -16.19 11.30 17.10
N PHE A 118 -16.71 10.13 16.76
CA PHE A 118 -18.15 9.86 16.70
C PHE A 118 -18.80 10.00 18.08
N ILE A 119 -18.19 9.43 19.13
CA ILE A 119 -18.69 9.54 20.50
C ILE A 119 -18.65 10.99 20.98
N PHE A 120 -17.55 11.72 20.74
CA PHE A 120 -17.45 13.15 21.06
C PHE A 120 -18.52 13.98 20.33
N GLY A 121 -18.78 13.66 19.05
CA GLY A 121 -19.83 14.30 18.26
C GLY A 121 -21.23 14.04 18.80
N ILE A 122 -21.54 12.80 19.21
CA ILE A 122 -22.83 12.47 19.82
C ILE A 122 -22.99 13.18 21.16
N ILE A 123 -22.01 13.09 22.05
CA ILE A 123 -22.09 13.70 23.38
C ILE A 123 -22.23 15.22 23.23
N GLY A 124 -21.36 15.86 22.45
CA GLY A 124 -21.42 17.30 22.19
C GLY A 124 -22.71 17.72 21.50
N GLY A 125 -23.21 16.91 20.56
CA GLY A 125 -24.48 17.14 19.88
C GLY A 125 -25.67 17.09 20.83
N VAL A 126 -25.74 16.07 21.69
CA VAL A 126 -26.83 15.92 22.66
C VAL A 126 -26.84 17.07 23.68
N PHE A 127 -25.68 17.42 24.25
CA PHE A 127 -25.58 18.57 25.16
C PHE A 127 -25.91 19.90 24.46
N GLY A 128 -25.50 20.06 23.20
CA GLY A 128 -25.84 21.24 22.40
C GLY A 128 -27.35 21.37 22.16
N VAL A 129 -28.01 20.27 21.80
CA VAL A 129 -29.47 20.24 21.57
C VAL A 129 -30.24 20.52 22.87
N ILE A 130 -29.83 19.93 24.00
CA ILE A 130 -30.47 20.18 25.30
C ILE A 130 -30.34 21.64 25.72
N SER A 131 -29.13 22.21 25.65
CA SER A 131 -28.89 23.63 25.95
C SER A 131 -29.69 24.56 25.04
N PHE A 132 -29.79 24.22 23.76
CA PHE A 132 -30.58 25.00 22.79
C PHE A 132 -32.08 24.95 23.12
N ILE A 133 -32.63 23.78 23.45
CA ILE A 133 -34.04 23.63 23.84
C ILE A 133 -34.33 24.37 25.16
N MET A 134 -33.43 24.33 26.13
CA MET A 134 -33.55 25.08 27.38
C MET A 134 -33.54 26.59 27.13
N GLN A 135 -32.61 27.12 26.34
CA GLN A 135 -32.56 28.55 25.99
C GLN A 135 -33.77 29.02 25.17
N VAL A 136 -34.30 28.18 24.28
CA VAL A 136 -35.51 28.49 23.50
C VAL A 136 -36.77 28.45 24.37
N SER A 137 -36.79 27.62 25.42
CA SER A 137 -37.93 27.52 26.34
C SER A 137 -37.92 28.63 27.41
N GLU A 138 -36.75 28.98 27.96
CA GLU A 138 -36.61 30.10 28.90
C GLU A 138 -37.00 31.44 28.25
N ASN A 139 -36.67 31.65 26.97
CA ASN A 139 -37.09 32.87 26.25
C ASN A 139 -38.61 33.02 26.09
N LYS A 140 -39.42 31.99 26.38
CA LYS A 140 -40.89 32.09 26.37
C LYS A 140 -41.48 32.50 27.71
N GLU A 141 -40.78 32.26 28.82
CA GLU A 141 -41.28 32.62 30.17
C GLU A 141 -40.68 33.94 30.71
N THR A 142 -39.54 34.40 30.20
CA THR A 142 -38.85 35.59 30.73
C THR A 142 -39.19 36.90 29.99
N LYS A 143 -40.45 37.12 29.63
CA LYS A 143 -40.96 38.48 29.32
C LYS A 143 -41.68 39.15 30.50
N GLN A 144 -41.68 38.57 31.68
CA GLN A 144 -42.10 39.25 32.90
C GLN A 144 -41.17 38.91 34.07
N GLY A 145 -40.28 39.84 34.42
CA GLY A 145 -39.62 39.86 35.73
C GLY A 145 -38.10 39.89 35.71
N GLN A 146 -37.56 41.07 36.04
CA GLN A 146 -36.24 41.29 36.64
C GLN A 146 -34.98 41.24 35.75
N GLN A 147 -34.62 42.44 35.29
CA GLN A 147 -33.27 42.97 35.54
C GLN A 147 -32.93 42.81 37.03
N VAL A 148 -31.69 42.42 37.36
CA VAL A 148 -30.84 42.98 38.42
C VAL A 148 -29.61 42.06 38.68
N ASN A 149 -28.42 42.67 38.59
CA ASN A 149 -27.10 42.26 39.10
C ASN A 149 -26.20 41.31 38.29
N GLN A 150 -25.33 41.93 37.48
CA GLN A 150 -23.96 41.45 37.21
C GLN A 150 -23.20 41.15 38.52
N PRO A 151 -22.53 40.01 38.67
CA PRO A 151 -21.39 39.90 39.57
C PRO A 151 -20.17 40.53 38.90
N THR A 152 -19.80 41.70 39.41
CA THR A 152 -18.51 42.35 39.21
C THR A 152 -17.37 41.39 39.55
N ILE A 153 -16.40 41.32 38.64
CA ILE A 153 -15.10 40.70 38.84
C ILE A 153 -14.44 41.39 40.05
N LYS A 154 -14.44 40.74 41.21
CA LYS A 154 -13.60 41.11 42.35
C LYS A 154 -12.47 40.10 42.48
N SER A 155 -11.32 40.49 41.94
CA SER A 155 -9.99 40.00 42.29
C SER A 155 -9.87 39.89 43.82
N LYS A 156 -9.91 38.66 44.34
CA LYS A 156 -9.45 38.30 45.68
C LYS A 156 -7.99 37.86 45.57
N ALA A 157 -7.10 38.82 45.30
CA ALA A 157 -5.71 38.72 45.75
C ALA A 157 -5.69 39.23 47.19
N ASP A 158 -6.16 38.41 48.13
CA ASP A 158 -6.28 38.78 49.53
C ASP A 158 -5.05 38.31 50.32
N SER A 159 -4.02 39.16 50.33
CA SER A 159 -3.41 39.80 51.51
C SER A 159 -3.20 39.01 52.82
N THR A 160 -3.30 37.68 52.83
CA THR A 160 -3.21 36.87 54.05
C THR A 160 -1.82 36.30 54.35
N GLU A 161 -0.84 36.48 53.46
CA GLU A 161 0.57 36.16 53.75
C GLU A 161 1.39 37.35 54.30
N ILE A 162 0.94 38.59 54.13
CA ILE A 162 1.72 39.77 54.57
C ILE A 162 1.48 40.09 56.07
N ILE A 163 0.33 39.71 56.63
CA ILE A 163 0.01 39.97 58.05
C ILE A 163 0.63 38.89 58.98
N LYS A 164 0.91 37.69 58.47
CA LYS A 164 1.55 36.62 59.26
C LYS A 164 3.08 36.78 59.37
N ALA A 165 3.71 37.51 58.46
CA ALA A 165 5.14 37.82 58.51
C ALA A 165 5.50 39.00 59.43
N LYS A 166 4.58 39.96 59.65
CA LYS A 166 4.81 41.07 60.61
C LYS A 166 4.63 40.68 62.08
N LYS A 167 3.77 39.70 62.38
CA LYS A 167 3.55 39.24 63.76
C LYS A 167 4.69 38.36 64.32
N SER A 168 5.63 37.91 63.48
CA SER A 168 6.84 37.20 63.92
C SER A 168 8.02 38.12 64.24
N LEU A 169 7.91 39.43 63.97
CA LEU A 169 8.95 40.43 64.29
C LEU A 169 8.65 41.24 65.56
N GLU A 170 7.40 41.26 66.04
CA GLU A 170 7.00 42.06 67.20
C GLU A 170 6.92 41.28 68.53
N VAL A 171 7.15 39.96 68.53
CA VAL A 171 7.10 39.10 69.74
C VAL A 171 8.50 38.82 70.32
N LYS A 172 9.58 39.30 69.70
CA LYS A 172 10.95 39.08 70.19
C LYS A 172 11.52 40.18 71.09
N ASP A 173 10.89 41.35 71.17
CA ASP A 173 11.47 42.51 71.88
C ASP A 173 10.79 42.87 73.21
N GLU A 174 9.77 42.12 73.67
CA GLU A 174 9.06 42.43 74.93
C GLU A 174 9.23 41.39 76.06
N LYS A 175 10.23 40.51 75.97
CA LYS A 175 10.62 39.60 77.06
C LYS A 175 12.13 39.48 77.23
N ALA A 176 12.79 40.58 77.58
CA ALA A 176 14.11 40.56 78.24
C ALA A 176 14.48 41.92 78.88
N ILE A 177 13.52 42.63 79.48
CA ILE A 177 13.81 43.68 80.47
C ILE A 177 12.90 43.43 81.66
N LEU A 178 13.37 42.55 82.54
CA LEU A 178 13.08 42.48 83.97
C LEU A 178 14.19 41.68 84.63
#